data_AF-A0A060BPN3-F1
#
_entry.id   AF-A0A060BPN3-F1
#
_cell.length_a   1.000
_cell.length_b   1.000
_cell.length_c   1.000
_cell.angle_alpha   90.00
_cell.angle_beta   90.00
_cell.angle_gamma   90.00
#
_symmetry.space_group_name_H-M   'P 1'
#
loop_
_entity.id
_entity.type
_entity.pdbx_description
1 polymer ?
#
loop_
_entity_poly.entity_id
_entity_poly.type
_entity_poly.pdbx_seq_one_letter_code
_entity_poly.pdbx_strand_id
1 'polypeptide(L)'
;MVGVMFVTRFRPENRLLRITFFTAAVFLVGRYLLWRTLYTVEFTDWVSFTCAVLLYLAEVYGIVILLCGLFVNVNPITRRPPPLSDSAEELPRVDVFVPSYNEDADLLEVTLLAAQAMEYPASKLKVFLLDDGGTDQKCTTGPKEAQEKAKGAAGG
;
A
#
# COMPACT_ATOMS: atom_id res chain seq x y z
N MET A 1 -3.27 -13.53 25.23
CA MET A 1 -3.18 -12.45 24.20
C MET A 1 -4.00 -12.74 22.94
N VAL A 2 -3.95 -13.96 22.37
CA VAL A 2 -4.68 -14.32 21.14
C VAL A 2 -6.21 -14.14 21.25
N GLY A 3 -6.83 -14.52 22.38
CA GLY A 3 -8.27 -14.34 22.58
C GLY A 3 -8.73 -12.87 22.62
N VAL A 4 -7.85 -11.95 23.04
CA VAL A 4 -8.14 -10.51 23.02
C VAL A 4 -8.04 -9.97 21.59
N MET A 5 -7.12 -10.47 20.76
CA MET A 5 -7.02 -10.11 19.33
C MET A 5 -8.28 -10.48 18.54
N PHE A 6 -8.87 -11.66 18.81
CA PHE A 6 -10.13 -12.04 18.16
C PHE A 6 -11.28 -11.09 18.58
N VAL A 7 -11.39 -10.77 19.87
CA VAL A 7 -12.45 -9.89 20.38
C VAL A 7 -12.28 -8.43 19.92
N THR A 8 -11.04 -7.91 19.85
CA THR A 8 -10.79 -6.55 19.35
C THR A 8 -10.97 -6.44 17.83
N ARG A 9 -10.76 -7.52 17.07
CA ARG A 9 -11.03 -7.58 15.63
C ARG A 9 -12.52 -7.49 15.29
N PHE A 10 -13.38 -8.03 16.15
CA PHE A 10 -14.84 -8.00 15.98
C PHE A 10 -15.51 -6.73 16.52
N ARG A 11 -14.80 -5.88 17.29
CA ARG A 11 -15.33 -4.60 17.80
C ARG A 11 -14.31 -3.45 17.63
N PRO A 12 -14.15 -2.91 16.41
CA PRO A 12 -13.15 -1.88 16.08
C PRO A 12 -13.37 -0.52 16.78
N GLU A 13 -14.54 -0.29 17.37
CA GLU A 13 -14.91 0.98 18.00
C GLU A 13 -14.41 1.13 19.46
N ASN A 14 -13.99 0.04 20.10
CA ASN A 14 -13.58 0.07 21.50
C ASN A 14 -12.14 0.58 21.67
N ARG A 15 -11.96 1.91 21.64
CA ARG A 15 -10.68 2.61 21.83
C ARG A 15 -9.92 2.14 23.06
N LEU A 16 -10.62 1.81 24.16
CA LEU A 16 -10.02 1.33 25.41
C LEU A 16 -9.32 -0.01 25.25
N LEU A 17 -9.97 -1.01 24.62
CA LEU A 17 -9.38 -2.33 24.41
C LEU A 17 -8.12 -2.26 23.53
N ARG A 18 -8.14 -1.40 22.51
CA ARG A 18 -6.97 -1.16 21.64
C ARG A 18 -5.80 -0.55 22.42
N ILE A 19 -6.06 0.46 23.24
CA ILE A 19 -5.01 1.10 24.07
C ILE A 19 -4.44 0.08 25.08
N THR A 20 -5.29 -0.64 25.81
CA THR A 20 -4.85 -1.65 26.78
C THR A 20 -3.99 -2.72 26.12
N PHE A 21 -4.37 -3.18 24.92
CA PHE A 21 -3.58 -4.15 24.17
C PHE A 21 -2.21 -3.60 23.77
N PHE A 22 -2.15 -2.38 23.22
CA PHE A 22 -0.88 -1.76 22.85
C PHE A 22 0.02 -1.50 24.07
N THR A 23 -0.53 -1.03 25.19
CA THR A 23 0.23 -0.87 26.42
C THR A 23 0.81 -2.20 26.91
N ALA A 24 0.01 -3.28 26.89
CA ALA A 24 0.48 -4.61 27.29
C ALA A 24 1.56 -5.17 26.35
N ALA A 25 1.41 -4.96 25.03
CA ALA A 25 2.40 -5.36 24.03
C ALA A 25 3.73 -4.61 24.22
N VAL A 26 3.68 -3.29 24.38
CA VAL A 26 4.87 -2.46 24.62
C VAL A 26 5.55 -2.86 25.94
N PHE A 27 4.79 -3.13 27.00
CA PHE A 27 5.34 -3.59 28.27
C PHE A 27 6.07 -4.93 28.13
N LEU A 28 5.46 -5.91 27.46
CA LEU A 28 6.08 -7.23 27.25
C LEU A 28 7.37 -7.12 26.44
N VAL A 29 7.36 -6.34 25.37
CA VAL A 29 8.54 -6.12 24.50
C VAL A 29 9.64 -5.36 25.23
N GLY A 30 9.29 -4.34 26.03
CA GLY A 30 10.25 -3.63 26.86
C GLY A 30 10.89 -4.54 27.91
N ARG A 31 10.09 -5.39 28.58
CA ARG A 31 10.59 -6.38 29.53
C ARG A 31 11.47 -7.45 28.88
N TYR A 32 11.14 -7.84 27.64
CA TYR A 32 11.96 -8.73 26.81
C TYR A 32 13.30 -8.08 26.49
N LEU A 33 13.30 -6.84 26.01
CA LEU A 33 14.53 -6.12 25.67
C LEU A 33 15.45 -5.96 26.88
N LEU A 34 14.89 -5.61 28.05
CA LEU A 34 15.66 -5.55 29.30
C LEU A 34 16.29 -6.90 29.67
N TRP A 35 15.55 -8.01 29.53
CA TRP A 35 16.11 -9.34 29.78
C TRP A 35 17.20 -9.69 28.77
N ARG A 36 16.95 -9.42 27.49
CA ARG A 36 17.86 -9.69 26.38
C ARG A 36 19.20 -8.98 26.61
N THR A 37 19.16 -7.67 26.90
CA THR A 37 20.36 -6.85 27.09
C THR A 37 21.13 -7.20 28.37
N LEU A 38 20.44 -7.47 29.49
CA LEU A 38 21.09 -7.63 30.79
C LEU A 38 21.51 -9.06 31.14
N TYR A 39 20.85 -10.08 30.58
CA TYR A 39 21.01 -11.47 31.02
C TYR A 39 21.35 -12.48 29.93
N THR A 40 21.40 -12.07 28.65
CA THR A 40 21.61 -13.03 27.54
C THR A 40 22.78 -12.69 26.60
N VAL A 41 23.34 -11.49 26.71
CA VAL A 41 24.51 -11.09 25.93
C VAL A 41 25.76 -11.56 26.67
N GLU A 42 26.06 -12.84 26.54
CA GLU A 42 27.31 -13.44 27.00
C GLU A 42 28.15 -13.85 25.78
N PHE A 43 29.47 -13.66 25.87
CA PHE A 43 30.38 -13.97 24.79
C PHE A 43 31.71 -14.47 25.36
N THR A 44 32.20 -15.58 24.80
CA THR A 44 33.45 -16.23 25.20
C THR A 44 34.60 -15.91 24.24
N ASP A 45 34.29 -15.73 22.94
CA ASP A 45 35.25 -15.49 21.86
C ASP A 45 34.81 -14.34 20.94
N TRP A 46 35.74 -13.78 20.16
CA TRP A 46 35.47 -12.68 19.22
C TRP A 46 34.42 -13.00 18.16
N VAL A 47 34.39 -14.23 17.65
CA VAL A 47 33.38 -14.67 16.67
C VAL A 47 31.99 -14.70 17.31
N SER A 48 31.89 -15.27 18.52
CA SER A 48 30.65 -15.31 19.31
C SER A 48 30.14 -13.91 19.64
N PHE A 49 31.05 -12.97 19.95
CA PHE A 49 30.71 -11.57 20.15
C PHE A 49 30.08 -10.94 18.90
N THR A 50 30.71 -11.08 17.73
CA THR A 50 30.17 -10.52 16.47
C THR A 50 28.80 -11.11 16.13
N CYS A 51 28.61 -12.42 16.25
CA CYS A 51 27.31 -13.07 16.02
C CYS A 51 26.25 -12.60 17.02
N ALA A 52 26.59 -12.47 18.31
CA ALA A 52 25.68 -11.99 19.34
C ALA A 52 25.23 -10.54 19.08
N VAL A 53 26.16 -9.65 18.69
CA VAL A 53 25.85 -8.26 18.36
C VAL A 53 24.97 -8.16 17.10
N LEU A 54 25.28 -8.91 16.04
CA LEU A 54 24.46 -8.91 14.82
C LEU A 54 23.03 -9.38 15.09
N LEU A 55 22.88 -10.44 15.87
CA LEU A 55 21.56 -10.93 16.27
C LEU A 55 20.81 -9.89 17.10
N TYR A 56 21.49 -9.29 18.08
CA TYR A 56 20.89 -8.23 18.91
C TYR A 56 20.44 -7.03 18.08
N LEU A 57 21.24 -6.56 17.12
CA LEU A 57 20.88 -5.46 16.23
C LEU A 57 19.67 -5.82 15.34
N ALA A 58 19.62 -7.04 14.81
CA ALA A 58 18.47 -7.51 14.04
C ALA A 58 17.19 -7.54 14.87
N GLU A 59 17.27 -7.95 16.14
CA GLU A 59 16.13 -7.96 17.06
C GLU A 59 15.68 -6.54 17.44
N VAL A 60 16.62 -5.64 17.75
CA VAL A 60 16.33 -4.23 18.03
C VAL A 60 15.66 -3.58 16.81
N TYR A 61 16.13 -3.86 15.61
CA TYR A 61 15.50 -3.40 14.38
C TYR A 61 14.06 -3.90 14.24
N GLY A 62 13.83 -5.20 14.51
CA GLY A 62 12.48 -5.77 14.54
C GLY A 62 11.56 -5.10 15.57
N ILE A 63 12.09 -4.79 16.75
CA ILE A 63 11.36 -4.06 17.81
C ILE A 63 11.04 -2.62 17.37
N VAL A 64 11.96 -1.93 16.71
CA VAL A 64 11.72 -0.59 16.18
C VAL A 64 10.60 -0.62 15.13
N ILE A 65 10.63 -1.55 14.19
CA ILE A 65 9.54 -1.72 13.21
C ILE A 65 8.21 -2.01 13.91
N LEU A 66 8.22 -2.89 14.92
CA LEU A 66 7.02 -3.19 15.71
C LEU A 66 6.47 -1.92 16.36
N LEU A 67 7.31 -1.12 17.03
CA LEU A 67 6.89 0.13 17.67
C LEU A 67 6.33 1.15 16.67
N CYS A 68 6.97 1.30 15.50
CA CYS A 68 6.46 2.14 14.42
C CYS A 68 5.10 1.62 13.91
N GLY A 69 4.95 0.31 13.72
CA GLY A 69 3.70 -0.31 13.32
C GLY A 69 2.59 -0.08 14.35
N LEU A 70 2.88 -0.27 15.64
CA LEU A 70 1.94 0.02 16.71
C LEU A 70 1.51 1.49 16.69
N PHE A 71 2.46 2.43 16.56
CA PHE A 71 2.21 3.87 16.51
C PHE A 71 1.27 4.27 15.36
N VAL A 72 1.54 3.79 14.13
CA VAL A 72 0.69 4.06 12.95
C VAL A 72 -0.72 3.50 13.15
N ASN A 73 -0.86 2.36 13.84
CA ASN A 73 -2.15 1.70 14.06
C ASN A 73 -2.90 2.18 15.32
N VAL A 74 -2.35 3.11 16.12
CA VAL A 74 -3.03 3.63 17.34
C VAL A 74 -4.38 4.25 17.02
N ASN A 75 -4.45 5.02 15.92
CA ASN A 75 -5.63 5.77 15.56
C ASN A 75 -5.93 5.66 14.06
N PRO A 76 -6.65 4.61 13.62
CA PRO A 76 -7.03 4.49 12.22
C PRO A 76 -7.99 5.62 11.82
N ILE A 77 -7.70 6.29 10.71
CA ILE A 77 -8.54 7.35 10.18
C ILE A 77 -9.70 6.71 9.43
N THR A 78 -10.88 6.73 10.02
CA THR A 78 -12.12 6.38 9.32
C THR A 78 -12.63 7.61 8.58
N ARG A 79 -12.48 7.64 7.25
CA ARG A 79 -13.06 8.71 6.41
C ARG A 79 -14.47 8.32 6.02
N ARG A 80 -15.43 9.23 6.23
CA ARG A 80 -16.75 9.12 5.60
C ARG A 80 -16.65 9.69 4.19
N PRO A 81 -17.35 9.12 3.19
CA PRO A 81 -17.41 9.74 1.87
C PRO A 81 -17.95 11.17 2.03
N PRO A 82 -17.38 12.16 1.31
CA PRO A 82 -17.93 13.50 1.31
C PRO A 82 -19.35 13.47 0.76
N PRO A 83 -20.26 14.34 1.24
CA PRO A 83 -21.57 14.48 0.62
C PRO A 83 -21.37 14.92 -0.84
N LEU A 84 -22.00 14.21 -1.76
CA LEU A 84 -22.10 14.64 -3.16
C LEU A 84 -22.99 15.88 -3.20
N SER A 85 -22.57 16.93 -3.93
CA SER A 85 -23.42 18.10 -4.16
C SER A 85 -24.61 17.69 -5.02
N ASP A 86 -25.83 18.07 -4.62
CA ASP A 86 -27.05 17.79 -5.39
C ASP A 86 -27.06 18.51 -6.75
N SER A 87 -26.27 19.58 -6.89
CA SER A 87 -26.11 20.35 -8.11
C SER A 87 -24.96 19.83 -8.98
N ALA A 88 -25.28 19.47 -10.23
CA ALA A 88 -24.28 19.13 -11.24
C ALA A 88 -23.36 20.31 -11.61
N GLU A 89 -23.77 21.56 -11.32
CA GLU A 89 -22.98 22.77 -11.60
C GLU A 89 -21.84 22.98 -10.59
N GLU A 90 -22.02 22.53 -9.35
CA GLU A 90 -21.03 22.63 -8.27
C GLU A 90 -19.92 21.58 -8.37
N LEU A 91 -20.14 20.53 -9.17
CA LEU A 91 -19.18 19.47 -9.38
C LEU A 91 -17.92 19.97 -10.12
N PRO A 92 -16.70 19.56 -9.70
CA PRO A 92 -15.48 19.91 -10.41
C PRO A 92 -15.42 19.30 -11.83
N ARG A 93 -14.46 19.74 -12.65
CA ARG A 93 -14.10 18.97 -13.86
C ARG A 93 -13.12 17.87 -13.45
N VAL A 94 -13.33 16.66 -13.94
CA VAL A 94 -12.54 15.48 -13.60
C VAL A 94 -11.96 14.89 -14.88
N ASP A 95 -10.63 14.87 -14.95
CA ASP A 95 -9.90 14.20 -16.01
C ASP A 95 -9.36 12.86 -15.46
N VAL A 96 -9.74 11.77 -16.13
CA VAL A 96 -9.39 10.39 -15.76
C VAL A 96 -8.28 9.92 -16.67
N PHE A 97 -7.12 9.59 -16.10
CA PHE A 97 -5.98 9.09 -16.84
C PHE A 97 -5.87 7.58 -16.67
N VAL A 98 -5.86 6.84 -17.77
CA VAL A 98 -5.68 5.39 -17.81
C VAL A 98 -4.31 5.11 -18.45
N PRO A 99 -3.25 4.90 -17.66
CA PRO A 99 -1.94 4.53 -18.19
C PRO A 99 -1.92 3.07 -18.64
N SER A 100 -1.32 2.84 -19.81
CA SER A 100 -1.18 1.55 -20.49
C SER A 100 0.24 1.36 -21.00
N TYR A 101 0.72 0.12 -21.02
CA TYR A 101 2.03 -0.27 -21.50
C TYR A 101 2.01 -1.52 -22.39
N ASN A 102 1.52 -2.65 -21.89
CA ASN A 102 1.49 -3.91 -22.64
C ASN A 102 0.30 -4.81 -22.28
N GLU A 103 -0.75 -4.21 -21.75
CA GLU A 103 -2.02 -4.85 -21.43
C GLU A 103 -2.77 -5.25 -22.71
N ASP A 104 -3.57 -6.30 -22.62
CA ASP A 104 -4.39 -6.77 -23.73
C ASP A 104 -5.50 -5.76 -24.07
N ALA A 105 -5.83 -5.64 -25.36
CA ALA A 105 -6.84 -4.71 -25.85
C ALA A 105 -8.21 -4.94 -25.19
N ASP A 106 -8.59 -6.20 -24.98
CA ASP A 106 -9.85 -6.56 -24.33
C ASP A 106 -9.93 -6.05 -22.88
N LEU A 107 -8.80 -6.03 -22.15
CA LEU A 107 -8.73 -5.50 -20.77
C LEU A 107 -8.81 -3.96 -20.77
N LEU A 108 -8.16 -3.32 -21.74
CA LEU A 108 -8.22 -1.87 -21.92
C LEU A 108 -9.63 -1.41 -22.30
N GLU A 109 -10.30 -2.13 -23.19
CA GLU A 109 -11.68 -1.82 -23.60
C GLU A 109 -12.62 -1.85 -22.40
N VAL A 110 -12.59 -2.91 -21.58
CA VAL A 110 -13.43 -3.02 -20.38
C VAL A 110 -13.16 -1.88 -19.40
N THR A 111 -11.89 -1.51 -19.21
CA THR A 111 -11.50 -0.44 -18.29
C THR A 111 -11.95 0.94 -18.79
N LEU A 112 -11.82 1.20 -20.10
CA LEU A 112 -12.26 2.46 -20.72
C LEU A 112 -13.78 2.59 -20.74
N LEU A 113 -14.51 1.52 -21.03
CA LEU A 113 -15.97 1.49 -20.95
C LEU A 113 -16.44 1.75 -19.52
N ALA A 114 -15.81 1.12 -18.53
CA ALA A 114 -16.13 1.36 -17.12
C ALA A 114 -15.83 2.81 -16.70
N ALA A 115 -14.72 3.39 -17.16
CA ALA A 115 -14.36 4.78 -16.88
C ALA A 115 -15.35 5.76 -17.52
N GLN A 116 -15.83 5.48 -18.74
CA GLN A 116 -16.83 6.30 -19.41
C GLN A 116 -18.22 6.18 -18.78
N ALA A 117 -18.55 5.01 -18.23
CA ALA A 117 -19.83 4.73 -17.58
C ALA A 117 -19.94 5.24 -16.13
N MET A 118 -18.94 5.98 -15.62
CA MET A 118 -19.02 6.57 -14.29
C MET A 118 -20.19 7.55 -14.17
N GLU A 119 -20.89 7.52 -13.04
CA GLU A 119 -22.02 8.41 -12.74
C GLU A 119 -21.53 9.84 -12.48
N TYR A 120 -21.27 10.58 -13.56
CA TYR A 120 -20.82 11.97 -13.55
C TYR A 120 -21.35 12.72 -14.78
N PRO A 121 -21.55 14.04 -14.71
CA PRO A 121 -21.94 14.82 -15.89
C PRO A 121 -20.91 14.68 -17.03
N ALA A 122 -21.35 14.20 -18.20
CA ALA A 122 -20.50 13.99 -19.38
C ALA A 122 -19.78 15.27 -19.86
N SER A 123 -20.31 16.46 -19.56
CA SER A 123 -19.68 17.75 -19.88
C SER A 123 -18.45 18.08 -19.02
N LYS A 124 -18.28 17.38 -17.90
CA LYS A 124 -17.22 17.61 -16.91
C LYS A 124 -16.29 16.41 -16.71
N LEU A 125 -16.61 15.26 -17.31
CA LEU A 125 -15.78 14.07 -17.30
C LEU A 125 -15.02 13.94 -18.64
N LYS A 126 -13.71 13.80 -18.57
CA LYS A 126 -12.89 13.41 -19.73
C LYS A 126 -12.03 12.22 -19.38
N VAL A 127 -11.96 11.25 -20.28
CA VAL A 127 -11.14 10.05 -20.12
C VAL A 127 -10.01 10.11 -21.15
N PHE A 128 -8.77 9.95 -20.68
CA PHE A 128 -7.56 9.95 -21.50
C PHE A 128 -6.84 8.60 -21.35
N LEU A 129 -6.58 7.92 -22.45
CA LEU A 129 -5.70 6.75 -22.52
C LEU A 129 -4.26 7.23 -22.74
N LEU A 130 -3.35 6.84 -21.85
CA LEU A 130 -1.92 7.15 -21.96
C LEU A 130 -1.19 5.87 -22.34
N ASP A 131 -0.94 5.67 -23.63
CA ASP A 131 -0.24 4.48 -24.13
C ASP A 131 1.27 4.70 -24.25
N ASP A 132 2.01 4.14 -23.29
CA ASP A 132 3.48 4.07 -23.30
C ASP A 132 3.99 2.80 -24.01
N GLY A 133 3.10 1.92 -24.49
CA GLY A 133 3.42 0.70 -25.22
C GLY A 133 3.85 0.95 -26.66
N GLY A 134 3.11 1.80 -27.36
CA GLY A 134 3.28 2.13 -28.77
C GLY A 134 4.12 3.39 -29.07
N THR A 135 4.91 3.90 -28.13
CA THR A 135 5.64 5.17 -28.31
C THR A 135 6.52 5.15 -29.57
N ASP A 136 6.59 6.26 -30.31
CA ASP A 136 7.41 6.43 -31.52
C ASP A 136 8.86 5.94 -31.35
N GLN A 137 9.39 6.10 -30.13
CA GLN A 137 10.72 5.63 -29.75
C GLN A 137 10.84 4.09 -29.73
N LYS A 138 9.81 3.36 -29.30
CA LYS A 138 9.79 1.88 -29.36
C LYS A 138 9.50 1.36 -30.75
N CYS A 139 8.65 2.05 -31.51
CA CYS A 139 8.41 1.78 -32.92
C CYS A 139 9.68 1.94 -33.76
N THR A 140 10.52 2.92 -33.43
CA THR A 140 11.75 3.23 -34.18
C THR A 140 12.96 2.39 -33.74
N THR A 141 13.02 1.94 -32.48
CA THR A 141 14.24 1.32 -31.89
C THR A 141 14.07 -0.10 -31.35
N GLY A 142 12.86 -0.68 -31.37
CA GLY A 142 12.58 -2.03 -30.83
C GLY A 142 12.74 -3.18 -31.84
N PRO A 143 12.92 -4.44 -31.37
CA PRO A 143 12.94 -5.63 -32.24
C PRO A 143 11.63 -5.77 -33.02
N LYS A 144 11.68 -6.40 -34.22
CA LYS A 144 10.59 -6.44 -35.22
C LYS A 144 9.21 -6.84 -34.66
N GLU A 145 9.15 -7.66 -33.62
CA GLU A 145 7.91 -8.08 -32.95
C GLU A 145 7.19 -6.92 -32.21
N ALA A 146 7.95 -5.94 -31.68
CA ALA A 146 7.39 -4.74 -31.04
C ALA A 146 6.81 -3.77 -32.08
N GLN A 147 7.34 -3.76 -33.30
CA GLN A 147 6.84 -2.92 -34.40
C GLN A 147 5.50 -3.44 -34.95
N GLU A 148 5.28 -4.76 -34.97
CA GLU A 148 4.01 -5.35 -35.41
C GLU A 148 2.91 -5.14 -34.37
N LYS A 149 3.20 -5.27 -33.07
CA LYS A 149 2.22 -5.00 -32.01
C LYS A 149 1.80 -3.53 -31.93
N ALA A 150 2.73 -2.59 -32.12
CA ALA A 150 2.41 -1.17 -32.13
C ALA A 150 1.58 -0.75 -33.37
N LYS A 151 1.78 -1.40 -34.53
CA LYS A 151 0.94 -1.16 -35.72
C LYS A 151 -0.47 -1.74 -35.60
N GLY A 152 -0.65 -2.82 -34.83
CA GLY A 152 -1.97 -3.39 -34.56
C GLY A 152 -2.85 -2.48 -33.68
N ALA A 153 -2.25 -1.73 -32.75
CA ALA A 153 -2.97 -0.82 -31.86
C ALA A 153 -3.37 0.52 -32.51
N ALA A 154 -2.70 0.93 -33.60
CA ALA A 154 -2.98 2.19 -34.30
C ALA A 154 -3.99 2.07 -35.46
N GLY A 155 -4.52 0.86 -35.71
CA GLY A 155 -5.36 0.54 -36.88
C GLY A 155 -6.82 0.19 -36.58
N GLY A 156 -7.31 0.40 -35.35
CA GLY A 156 -8.69 0.16 -34.94
C GLY A 156 -9.39 1.44 -34.50
#